data_AF-A0A075GVZ4-F1
#
_entry.id   AF-A0A075GVZ4-F1
#
_cell.length_a   1.000
_cell.length_b   1.000
_cell.length_c   1.000
_cell.angle_alpha   90.00
_cell.angle_beta   90.00
_cell.angle_gamma   90.00
#
_symmetry.space_group_name_H-M   'P 1'
#
loop_
_entity.id
_entity.type
_entity.pdbx_description
1 polymer ?
#
loop_
_entity_poly.entity_id
_entity_poly.type
_entity_poly.pdbx_seq_one_letter_code
_entity_poly.pdbx_strand_id
1 'polypeptide(L)'
;MDGQLSVEGDSRQQYIPVSRAKVKEAVFQLEGIGSETREGLLKVSNMLEAIWHHSTHQGLEKLKSLYELMDPDQDGVPETAGRREFLSKIDSNLVDGNWEEVSDEEMREALEGEDVFPISLNVRFDEFVTMKLYKLGEVTVEDERSSMFGLRKEAVTIEAFDRIIQILEFHDKSWFEEQKRMKHYQGDEGRGLHIRLFKTVPKLDLETIFPNTSPMMRGVDKIKIGAPLIGGLVTVAMKFGPILIGASAGSTSLSLIGGICAALGTYVMKTWMSYQKTREKYQTQVSKDLYFKGQANNAAVLNMIVDLGEEQEVKEALLAYTFLLVEQDKGYNEERLDERIEEWLLDTFNRDIDFEVDDALRKLKEMKLLHSMEDGTLSVTSVEKSLSILDEYWDNIYDY
;
A
#
# COMPACT_ATOMS: atom_id res chain seq x y z
N MET A 1 37.85 12.84 3.99
CA MET A 1 37.10 13.31 5.17
C MET A 1 36.25 14.44 4.67
N ASP A 2 35.03 14.12 4.29
CA ASP A 2 33.89 15.02 4.15
C ASP A 2 32.70 14.07 4.15
N GLY A 3 32.34 13.63 5.36
CA GLY A 3 31.11 12.89 5.57
C GLY A 3 29.98 13.90 5.57
N GLN A 4 29.19 13.92 4.50
CA GLN A 4 27.84 14.44 4.57
C GLN A 4 27.12 13.60 5.63
N LEU A 5 26.90 14.22 6.79
CA LEU A 5 25.88 13.78 7.74
C LEU A 5 24.57 13.89 6.98
N SER A 6 24.06 12.76 6.50
CA SER A 6 22.63 12.61 6.23
C SER A 6 21.92 12.95 7.53
N VAL A 7 21.10 14.01 7.51
CA VAL A 7 20.10 14.23 8.55
C VAL A 7 19.23 12.97 8.50
N GLU A 8 19.33 12.12 9.52
CA GLU A 8 18.33 11.08 9.75
C GLU A 8 17.00 11.82 9.92
N GLY A 9 16.14 11.76 8.89
CA GLY A 9 14.77 12.24 8.99
C GLY A 9 14.03 11.43 10.05
N ASP A 10 12.97 12.00 10.60
CA ASP A 10 12.08 11.27 11.50
C ASP A 10 11.55 10.02 10.76
N SER A 11 11.62 8.87 11.42
CA SER A 11 11.12 7.60 10.87
C SER A 11 9.62 7.41 11.07
N ARG A 12 8.97 8.31 11.82
CA ARG A 12 7.52 8.28 12.05
C ARG A 12 6.77 8.68 10.77
N GLN A 13 5.58 8.12 10.59
CA GLN A 13 4.75 8.43 9.43
C GLN A 13 4.09 9.81 9.59
N GLN A 14 3.94 10.55 8.50
CA GLN A 14 3.23 11.84 8.49
C GLN A 14 1.71 11.69 8.28
N TYR A 15 1.30 10.62 7.57
CA TYR A 15 -0.10 10.32 7.34
C TYR A 15 -0.86 10.06 8.65
N ILE A 16 -1.88 10.85 8.96
CA ILE A 16 -2.76 10.63 10.13
C ILE A 16 -3.82 9.58 9.76
N PRO A 17 -3.76 8.31 10.24
CA PRO A 17 -4.68 7.24 9.83
C PRO A 17 -5.99 7.27 10.62
N VAL A 18 -6.56 8.46 10.76
CA VAL A 18 -7.81 8.74 11.48
C VAL A 18 -8.69 9.59 10.59
N SER A 19 -9.98 9.27 10.53
CA SER A 19 -10.89 10.03 9.69
C SER A 19 -11.05 11.46 10.17
N ARG A 20 -11.19 12.40 9.23
CA ARG A 20 -11.44 13.83 9.52
C ARG A 20 -12.59 14.01 10.51
N ALA A 21 -13.66 13.24 10.40
CA ALA A 21 -14.79 13.29 11.32
C ALA A 21 -14.39 12.98 12.79
N LYS A 22 -13.55 11.97 13.02
CA LYS A 22 -13.07 11.61 14.36
C LYS A 22 -12.09 12.65 14.91
N VAL A 23 -11.20 13.18 14.07
CA VAL A 23 -10.29 14.27 14.46
C VAL A 23 -11.09 15.51 14.87
N LYS A 24 -12.08 15.92 14.06
CA LYS A 24 -13.00 17.02 14.38
C LYS A 24 -13.74 16.80 15.68
N GLU A 25 -14.32 15.61 15.86
CA GLU A 25 -15.05 15.26 17.07
C GLU A 25 -14.15 15.39 18.31
N ALA A 26 -12.94 14.87 18.25
CA ALA A 26 -12.01 14.89 19.39
C ALA A 26 -11.45 16.29 19.67
N VAL A 27 -10.94 17.00 18.66
CA VAL A 27 -10.29 18.31 18.84
C VAL A 27 -11.27 19.38 19.34
N PHE A 28 -12.56 19.28 18.99
CA PHE A 28 -13.59 20.20 19.48
C PHE A 28 -14.06 19.94 20.92
N GLN A 29 -13.52 18.91 21.57
CA GLN A 29 -13.70 18.63 23.00
C GLN A 29 -12.51 19.07 23.86
N LEU A 30 -11.49 19.73 23.28
CA LEU A 30 -10.40 20.31 24.06
C LEU A 30 -10.93 21.25 25.15
N GLU A 31 -10.25 21.25 26.29
CA GLU A 31 -10.57 22.13 27.41
C GLU A 31 -10.46 23.60 26.97
N GLY A 32 -11.42 24.44 27.37
CA GLY A 32 -11.50 25.83 26.94
C GLY A 32 -12.41 26.09 25.73
N ILE A 33 -12.88 25.04 25.02
CA ILE A 33 -13.86 25.19 23.94
C ILE A 33 -15.29 25.22 24.48
N GLY A 34 -15.87 26.42 24.55
CA GLY A 34 -17.30 26.63 24.83
C GLY A 34 -18.21 26.26 23.65
N SER A 35 -19.53 26.26 23.87
CA SER A 35 -20.52 25.91 22.84
C SER A 35 -20.49 26.84 21.62
N GLU A 36 -20.29 28.14 21.85
CA GLU A 36 -20.21 29.15 20.78
C GLU A 36 -18.95 28.96 19.93
N THR A 37 -17.78 28.81 20.58
CA THR A 37 -16.51 28.52 19.90
C THR A 37 -16.60 27.22 19.09
N ARG A 38 -17.23 26.19 19.64
CA ARG A 38 -17.43 24.90 18.95
C ARG A 38 -18.27 25.06 17.69
N GLU A 39 -19.39 25.79 17.76
CA GLU A 39 -20.23 26.05 16.58
C GLU A 39 -19.48 26.84 15.52
N GLY A 40 -18.70 27.84 15.93
CA GLY A 40 -17.88 28.62 15.01
C GLY A 40 -16.73 27.81 14.39
N LEU A 41 -16.05 26.96 15.16
CA LEU A 41 -15.03 26.03 14.66
C LEU A 41 -15.59 25.04 13.64
N LEU A 42 -16.82 24.56 13.84
CA LEU A 42 -17.50 23.73 12.85
C LEU A 42 -17.71 24.48 11.53
N LYS A 43 -18.09 25.77 11.59
CA LYS A 43 -18.22 26.61 10.39
C LYS A 43 -16.87 26.84 9.70
N VAL A 44 -15.82 27.11 10.47
CA VAL A 44 -14.45 27.26 9.94
C VAL A 44 -14.03 25.98 9.22
N SER A 45 -14.16 24.83 9.89
CA SER A 45 -13.87 23.52 9.30
C SER A 45 -14.63 23.30 7.99
N ASN A 46 -15.93 23.60 7.94
CA ASN A 46 -16.74 23.42 6.73
C ASN A 46 -16.25 24.32 5.58
N MET A 47 -15.82 25.56 5.89
CA MET A 47 -15.26 26.47 4.88
C MET A 47 -13.90 26.00 4.37
N LEU A 48 -13.01 25.54 5.25
CA LEU A 48 -11.73 24.94 4.83
C LEU A 48 -12.00 23.74 3.92
N GLU A 49 -12.90 22.82 4.31
CA GLU A 49 -13.29 21.66 3.49
C GLU A 49 -13.77 22.09 2.09
N ALA A 50 -14.66 23.08 2.01
CA ALA A 50 -15.18 23.55 0.72
C ALA A 50 -14.09 24.20 -0.16
N ILE A 51 -13.23 25.03 0.42
CA ILE A 51 -12.16 25.73 -0.29
C ILE A 51 -11.14 24.73 -0.83
N TRP A 52 -10.67 23.79 0.01
CA TRP A 52 -9.70 22.79 -0.42
C TRP A 52 -10.28 21.88 -1.48
N HIS A 53 -11.51 21.39 -1.29
CA HIS A 53 -12.20 20.58 -2.30
C HIS A 53 -12.26 21.28 -3.67
N HIS A 54 -12.53 22.59 -3.66
CA HIS A 54 -12.54 23.37 -4.89
C HIS A 54 -11.13 23.49 -5.49
N SER A 55 -10.12 23.79 -4.68
CA SER A 55 -8.74 23.98 -5.14
C SER A 55 -8.14 22.71 -5.75
N THR A 56 -8.46 21.53 -5.20
CA THR A 56 -7.92 20.25 -5.68
C THR A 56 -8.62 19.75 -6.93
N HIS A 57 -9.86 20.20 -7.20
CA HIS A 57 -10.64 19.80 -8.36
C HIS A 57 -9.92 20.07 -9.68
N GLN A 58 -9.27 21.23 -9.84
CA GLN A 58 -8.53 21.54 -11.07
C GLN A 58 -7.33 20.60 -11.27
N GLY A 59 -6.63 20.24 -10.18
CA GLY A 59 -5.53 19.27 -10.21
C GLY A 59 -6.01 17.88 -10.65
N LEU A 60 -7.16 17.45 -10.12
CA LEU A 60 -7.81 16.19 -10.48
C LEU A 60 -8.20 16.14 -11.96
N GLU A 61 -8.86 17.18 -12.49
CA GLU A 61 -9.25 17.22 -13.90
C GLU A 61 -8.04 17.24 -14.83
N LYS A 62 -6.95 17.91 -14.43
CA LYS A 62 -5.68 17.85 -15.17
C LYS A 62 -5.11 16.43 -15.16
N LEU A 63 -5.09 15.74 -14.02
CA LEU A 63 -4.64 14.34 -13.94
C LEU A 63 -5.47 13.41 -14.82
N LYS A 64 -6.81 13.53 -14.78
CA LYS A 64 -7.72 12.76 -15.65
C LYS A 64 -7.44 13.00 -17.13
N SER A 65 -7.32 14.25 -17.54
CA SER A 65 -7.04 14.60 -18.94
C SER A 65 -5.70 14.03 -19.45
N LEU A 66 -4.68 13.96 -18.57
CA LEU A 66 -3.38 13.38 -18.91
C LEU A 66 -3.43 11.85 -18.96
N TYR A 67 -4.31 11.24 -18.18
CA TYR A 67 -4.46 9.79 -18.08
C TYR A 67 -5.38 9.19 -19.15
N GLU A 68 -6.35 9.95 -19.67
CA GLU A 68 -7.42 9.50 -20.56
C GLU A 68 -6.94 8.58 -21.69
N LEU A 69 -5.89 8.98 -22.43
CA LEU A 69 -5.38 8.20 -23.56
C LEU A 69 -4.62 6.93 -23.14
N MET A 70 -4.17 6.82 -21.90
CA MET A 70 -3.49 5.63 -21.37
C MET A 70 -4.42 4.71 -20.60
N ASP A 71 -5.64 5.15 -20.29
CA ASP A 71 -6.58 4.41 -19.46
C ASP A 71 -6.96 3.09 -20.13
N PRO A 72 -6.72 1.93 -19.49
CA PRO A 72 -7.16 0.64 -19.99
C PRO A 72 -8.69 0.53 -20.16
N ASP A 73 -9.47 1.35 -19.43
CA ASP A 73 -10.93 1.32 -19.45
C ASP A 73 -11.54 2.25 -20.53
N GLN A 74 -10.74 2.95 -21.34
CA GLN A 74 -11.24 3.87 -22.36
C GLN A 74 -11.88 3.16 -23.57
N ASP A 75 -12.69 3.91 -24.32
CA ASP A 75 -13.22 3.49 -25.62
C ASP A 75 -12.14 3.60 -26.71
N GLY A 76 -11.25 2.61 -26.82
CA GLY A 76 -10.19 2.63 -27.83
C GLY A 76 -9.04 1.67 -27.57
N VAL A 77 -7.95 1.88 -28.29
CA VAL A 77 -6.67 1.24 -27.98
C VAL A 77 -5.84 2.23 -27.16
N PRO A 78 -5.46 1.91 -25.92
CA PRO A 78 -4.63 2.79 -25.13
C PRO A 78 -3.34 3.17 -25.84
N GLU A 79 -3.00 4.45 -25.78
CA GLU A 79 -1.78 5.03 -26.29
C GLU A 79 -0.78 5.25 -25.17
N THR A 80 0.47 5.55 -25.52
CA THR A 80 1.54 5.84 -24.54
C THR A 80 1.97 7.31 -24.56
N ALA A 81 1.29 8.13 -25.37
CA ALA A 81 1.51 9.56 -25.44
C ALA A 81 1.18 10.22 -24.10
N GLY A 82 2.00 11.18 -23.66
CA GLY A 82 1.77 11.89 -22.39
C GLY A 82 2.21 11.15 -21.11
N ARG A 83 2.62 9.87 -21.19
CA ARG A 83 3.03 9.07 -20.01
C ARG A 83 4.01 9.77 -19.08
N ARG A 84 5.07 10.38 -19.62
CA ARG A 84 6.07 11.07 -18.81
C ARG A 84 5.48 12.28 -18.07
N GLU A 85 4.61 13.05 -18.72
CA GLU A 85 3.94 14.20 -18.12
C GLU A 85 2.96 13.75 -17.04
N PHE A 86 2.18 12.71 -17.32
CA PHE A 86 1.28 12.10 -16.34
C PHE A 86 2.03 11.57 -15.12
N LEU A 87 3.07 10.74 -15.31
CA LEU A 87 3.86 10.20 -14.22
C LEU A 87 4.52 11.31 -13.39
N SER A 88 5.08 12.33 -14.03
CA SER A 88 5.63 13.47 -13.31
C SER A 88 4.58 14.23 -12.49
N LYS A 89 3.34 14.33 -13.00
CA LYS A 89 2.26 15.05 -12.31
C LYS A 89 1.65 14.22 -11.19
N ILE A 90 1.45 12.92 -11.38
CA ILE A 90 0.94 12.06 -10.30
C ILE A 90 1.96 11.95 -9.17
N ASP A 91 3.27 11.87 -9.48
CA ASP A 91 4.34 11.84 -8.48
C ASP A 91 4.27 13.07 -7.57
N SER A 92 4.12 14.28 -8.13
CA SER A 92 4.02 15.48 -7.30
C SER A 92 2.77 15.48 -6.41
N ASN A 93 1.61 15.09 -6.95
CA ASN A 93 0.37 15.04 -6.16
C ASN A 93 0.41 13.97 -5.07
N LEU A 94 1.15 12.89 -5.28
CA LEU A 94 1.32 11.83 -4.29
C LEU A 94 2.20 12.31 -3.13
N VAL A 95 3.31 13.01 -3.43
CA VAL A 95 4.16 13.62 -2.40
C VAL A 95 3.36 14.63 -1.57
N ASP A 96 2.57 15.50 -2.21
CA ASP A 96 1.69 16.47 -1.52
C ASP A 96 0.62 15.78 -0.63
N GLY A 97 0.38 14.48 -0.80
CA GLY A 97 -0.58 13.69 -0.02
C GLY A 97 0.07 12.69 0.93
N ASN A 98 1.35 12.88 1.26
CA ASN A 98 2.16 12.06 2.18
C ASN A 98 2.39 10.62 1.70
N TRP A 99 2.36 10.41 0.38
CA TRP A 99 2.75 9.15 -0.24
C TRP A 99 4.24 9.11 -0.52
N GLU A 100 4.83 7.95 -0.27
CA GLU A 100 6.24 7.68 -0.56
C GLU A 100 6.35 6.59 -1.62
N GLU A 101 7.38 6.65 -2.46
CA GLU A 101 7.71 5.52 -3.34
C GLU A 101 8.24 4.35 -2.48
N VAL A 102 7.79 3.13 -2.76
CA VAL A 102 8.33 1.94 -2.10
C VAL A 102 9.78 1.77 -2.54
N SER A 103 10.70 1.76 -1.59
CA SER A 103 12.13 1.70 -1.86
C SER A 103 12.56 0.35 -2.43
N ASP A 104 13.70 0.34 -3.12
CA ASP A 104 14.33 -0.91 -3.58
C ASP A 104 14.64 -1.87 -2.42
N GLU A 105 14.95 -1.31 -1.24
CA GLU A 105 15.23 -2.10 -0.03
C GLU A 105 13.96 -2.75 0.50
N GLU A 106 12.85 -2.02 0.63
CA GLU A 106 11.56 -2.60 1.04
C GLU A 106 11.07 -3.65 0.05
N MET A 107 11.25 -3.42 -1.26
CA MET A 107 10.96 -4.41 -2.29
C MET A 107 11.82 -5.66 -2.13
N ARG A 108 13.11 -5.51 -1.85
CA ARG A 108 14.04 -6.62 -1.62
C ARG A 108 13.67 -7.41 -0.37
N GLU A 109 13.38 -6.71 0.73
CA GLU A 109 12.94 -7.30 1.99
C GLU A 109 11.62 -8.06 1.82
N ALA A 110 10.67 -7.52 1.04
CA ALA A 110 9.43 -8.22 0.72
C ALA A 110 9.67 -9.52 -0.04
N LEU A 111 10.58 -9.51 -1.02
CA LEU A 111 10.90 -10.70 -1.84
C LEU A 111 11.77 -11.74 -1.11
N GLU A 112 12.57 -11.32 -0.13
CA GLU A 112 13.42 -12.19 0.69
C GLU A 112 12.75 -12.67 1.99
N GLY A 113 11.76 -11.92 2.46
CA GLY A 113 11.04 -12.16 3.71
C GLY A 113 10.41 -13.55 3.76
N GLU A 114 10.36 -14.13 4.96
CA GLU A 114 9.61 -15.38 5.15
C GLU A 114 8.11 -15.07 5.15
N ASP A 115 7.47 -15.28 4.00
CA ASP A 115 6.03 -15.10 3.71
C ASP A 115 5.09 -15.38 4.91
N VAL A 116 4.01 -14.60 5.02
CA VAL A 116 2.82 -14.93 5.83
C VAL A 116 2.14 -16.21 5.32
N PHE A 117 2.38 -16.57 4.05
CA PHE A 117 1.79 -17.74 3.39
C PHE A 117 2.78 -18.91 3.12
N PRO A 118 2.28 -20.14 2.92
CA PRO A 118 3.14 -21.31 2.66
C PRO A 118 3.77 -21.37 1.24
N ILE A 119 3.46 -20.43 0.34
CA ILE A 119 3.94 -20.39 -1.05
C ILE A 119 4.43 -18.96 -1.34
N SER A 120 5.67 -18.84 -1.81
CA SER A 120 6.24 -17.59 -2.30
C SER A 120 5.81 -17.37 -3.75
N LEU A 121 5.47 -16.14 -4.12
CA LEU A 121 5.19 -15.78 -5.50
C LEU A 121 6.43 -15.21 -6.17
N ASN A 122 6.71 -15.69 -7.39
CA ASN A 122 7.74 -15.09 -8.22
C ASN A 122 7.10 -14.11 -9.20
N VAL A 123 7.40 -12.82 -9.04
CA VAL A 123 7.00 -11.74 -9.95
C VAL A 123 7.98 -11.69 -11.13
N ARG A 124 7.46 -11.61 -12.36
CA ARG A 124 8.28 -11.43 -13.55
C ARG A 124 8.40 -9.95 -13.89
N PHE A 125 9.27 -9.24 -13.16
CA PHE A 125 9.43 -7.80 -13.30
C PHE A 125 9.87 -7.35 -14.70
N ASP A 126 10.55 -8.23 -15.45
CA ASP A 126 10.98 -7.95 -16.83
C ASP A 126 9.82 -7.86 -17.83
N GLU A 127 8.59 -8.22 -17.45
CA GLU A 127 7.38 -8.09 -18.28
C GLU A 127 6.81 -6.66 -18.27
N PHE A 128 7.31 -5.76 -17.41
CA PHE A 128 6.82 -4.39 -17.26
C PHE A 128 7.69 -3.36 -18.01
N VAL A 129 7.04 -2.47 -18.74
CA VAL A 129 7.62 -1.24 -19.28
C VAL A 129 7.70 -0.17 -18.19
N THR A 130 6.65 -0.07 -17.38
CA THR A 130 6.53 0.85 -16.26
C THR A 130 6.10 0.05 -15.04
N MET A 131 6.83 0.19 -13.94
CA MET A 131 6.47 -0.35 -12.63
C MET A 131 6.81 0.70 -11.59
N LYS A 132 5.78 1.16 -10.87
CA LYS A 132 5.93 2.03 -9.70
C LYS A 132 4.99 1.59 -8.59
N LEU A 133 5.47 1.65 -7.37
CA LEU A 133 4.68 1.40 -6.17
C LEU A 133 4.82 2.60 -5.23
N TYR A 134 3.70 3.05 -4.67
CA TYR A 134 3.68 4.07 -3.63
C TYR A 134 2.97 3.53 -2.40
N LYS A 135 3.50 3.83 -1.23
CA LYS A 135 2.95 3.47 0.08
C LYS A 135 2.38 4.69 0.76
N LEU A 136 1.32 4.48 1.52
CA LEU A 136 0.76 5.47 2.44
C LEU A 136 0.48 4.79 3.77
N GLY A 137 1.05 5.35 4.82
CA GLY A 137 0.85 4.96 6.20
C GLY A 137 1.30 3.54 6.55
N GLU A 138 1.51 3.32 7.84
CA GLU A 138 1.89 2.03 8.39
C GLU A 138 0.91 1.61 9.48
N VAL A 139 0.46 0.35 9.39
CA VAL A 139 -0.49 -0.26 10.31
C VAL A 139 -0.03 -1.63 10.75
N THR A 140 -0.39 -1.93 11.98
CA THR A 140 -0.13 -3.23 12.60
C THR A 140 -1.41 -4.05 12.60
N VAL A 141 -1.37 -5.24 12.01
CA VAL A 141 -2.51 -6.16 11.91
C VAL A 141 -2.25 -7.38 12.78
N GLU A 142 -3.21 -7.72 13.63
CA GLU A 142 -3.19 -8.98 14.37
C GLU A 142 -3.73 -10.12 13.49
N ASP A 143 -2.98 -11.22 13.43
CA ASP A 143 -3.36 -12.45 12.74
C ASP A 143 -3.23 -13.67 13.67
N GLU A 144 -4.00 -14.73 13.43
CA GLU A 144 -3.92 -15.98 14.18
C GLU A 144 -3.27 -17.09 13.35
N ARG A 145 -2.07 -17.52 13.76
CA ARG A 145 -1.39 -18.64 13.11
C ARG A 145 -1.71 -19.95 13.79
N SER A 146 -2.18 -20.92 13.01
CA SER A 146 -2.37 -22.30 13.49
C SER A 146 -1.12 -23.14 13.21
N SER A 147 -0.42 -23.58 14.26
CA SER A 147 0.67 -24.55 14.20
C SER A 147 0.21 -25.96 14.60
N MET A 148 1.03 -26.98 14.33
CA MET A 148 0.75 -28.39 14.62
C MET A 148 -0.64 -28.88 14.14
N PHE A 149 -0.90 -28.80 12.82
CA PHE A 149 -2.17 -29.25 12.22
C PHE A 149 -3.42 -28.59 12.83
N GLY A 150 -3.29 -27.38 13.38
CA GLY A 150 -4.40 -26.62 13.94
C GLY A 150 -4.58 -26.77 15.45
N LEU A 151 -3.70 -27.51 16.14
CA LEU A 151 -3.79 -27.76 17.58
C LEU A 151 -3.29 -26.59 18.44
N ARG A 152 -2.44 -25.72 17.89
CA ARG A 152 -1.93 -24.55 18.60
C ARG A 152 -2.20 -23.32 17.75
N LYS A 153 -2.84 -22.32 18.35
CA LYS A 153 -3.01 -21.00 17.75
C LYS A 153 -2.07 -20.02 18.45
N GLU A 154 -1.45 -19.15 17.67
CA GLU A 154 -0.53 -18.12 18.16
C GLU A 154 -0.89 -16.80 17.48
N ALA A 155 -1.12 -15.77 18.28
CA ALA A 155 -1.33 -14.42 17.77
C ALA A 155 0.01 -13.90 17.23
N VAL A 156 0.01 -13.44 15.99
CA VAL A 156 1.18 -12.85 15.33
C VAL A 156 0.80 -11.47 14.85
N THR A 157 1.72 -10.55 15.11
CA THR A 157 1.62 -9.16 14.69
C THR A 157 2.30 -9.02 13.34
N ILE A 158 1.58 -8.50 12.35
CA ILE A 158 2.06 -8.30 10.98
C ILE A 158 2.11 -6.81 10.70
N GLU A 159 3.27 -6.32 10.27
CA GLU A 159 3.40 -4.97 9.75
C GLU A 159 2.91 -4.89 8.30
N ALA A 160 2.08 -3.89 8.03
CA ALA A 160 1.49 -3.66 6.72
C ALA A 160 1.50 -2.17 6.39
N PHE A 161 1.56 -1.87 5.10
CA PHE A 161 1.22 -0.54 4.61
C PHE A 161 -0.30 -0.37 4.67
N ASP A 162 -0.79 0.78 5.13
CA ASP A 162 -2.24 1.05 5.15
C ASP A 162 -2.78 1.03 3.73
N ARG A 163 -2.05 1.63 2.79
CA ARG A 163 -2.40 1.62 1.37
C ARG A 163 -1.18 1.50 0.47
N ILE A 164 -1.39 0.87 -0.69
CA ILE A 164 -0.41 0.80 -1.77
C ILE A 164 -1.08 1.19 -3.08
N ILE A 165 -0.47 2.14 -3.79
CA ILE A 165 -0.76 2.41 -5.20
C ILE A 165 0.23 1.63 -6.05
N GLN A 166 -0.29 0.96 -7.05
CA GLN A 166 0.49 0.25 -8.05
C GLN A 166 0.20 0.86 -9.43
N ILE A 167 1.26 1.27 -10.12
CA ILE A 167 1.20 1.73 -11.51
C ILE A 167 1.99 0.75 -12.38
N LEU A 168 1.31 0.07 -13.30
CA LEU A 168 1.90 -0.95 -14.17
C LEU A 168 1.57 -0.71 -15.64
N GLU A 169 2.55 -0.90 -16.50
CA GLU A 169 2.38 -0.99 -17.94
C GLU A 169 3.14 -2.22 -18.42
N PHE A 170 2.46 -3.13 -19.11
CA PHE A 170 3.10 -4.31 -19.69
C PHE A 170 3.77 -4.00 -21.02
N HIS A 171 4.80 -4.79 -21.34
CA HIS A 171 5.30 -4.83 -22.71
C HIS A 171 4.22 -5.24 -23.72
N ASP A 172 4.34 -4.77 -24.95
CA ASP A 172 3.39 -5.09 -26.01
C ASP A 172 3.53 -6.55 -26.49
N LYS A 173 2.58 -6.97 -27.33
CA LYS A 173 2.57 -8.31 -27.91
C LYS A 173 3.89 -8.67 -28.62
N SER A 174 4.51 -7.72 -29.31
CA SER A 174 5.71 -7.98 -30.11
C SER A 174 6.90 -8.38 -29.24
N TRP A 175 7.04 -7.77 -28.06
CA TRP A 175 8.05 -8.14 -27.07
C TRP A 175 7.84 -9.58 -26.55
N PHE A 176 6.60 -9.97 -26.23
CA PHE A 176 6.31 -11.34 -25.78
C PHE A 176 6.55 -12.39 -26.88
N GLU A 177 6.33 -12.04 -28.14
CA GLU A 177 6.67 -12.88 -29.30
C GLU A 177 8.19 -13.06 -29.42
N GLU A 178 8.96 -11.96 -29.31
CA GLU A 178 10.44 -11.97 -29.36
C GLU A 178 11.04 -12.81 -28.21
N GLN A 179 10.54 -12.61 -26.99
CA GLN A 179 10.99 -13.36 -25.81
C GLN A 179 10.49 -14.80 -25.78
N LYS A 180 9.64 -15.22 -26.74
CA LYS A 180 9.00 -16.55 -26.79
C LYS A 180 8.19 -16.86 -25.52
N ARG A 181 7.54 -15.84 -24.95
CA ARG A 181 6.76 -15.90 -23.70
C ARG A 181 5.27 -15.63 -23.91
N MET A 182 4.73 -15.91 -25.09
CA MET A 182 3.31 -15.67 -25.42
C MET A 182 2.29 -16.27 -24.45
N LYS A 183 2.65 -17.32 -23.70
CA LYS A 183 1.82 -17.86 -22.60
C LYS A 183 1.60 -16.90 -21.42
N HIS A 184 2.41 -15.85 -21.31
CA HIS A 184 2.38 -14.83 -20.24
C HIS A 184 1.89 -13.47 -20.77
N TYR A 185 1.57 -13.36 -22.05
CA TYR A 185 0.97 -12.16 -22.60
C TYR A 185 -0.44 -11.99 -22.03
N GLN A 186 -0.75 -10.80 -21.52
CA GLN A 186 -2.00 -10.50 -20.82
C GLN A 186 -3.20 -10.32 -21.77
N GLY A 187 -2.98 -10.33 -23.09
CA GLY A 187 -4.05 -10.05 -24.04
C GLY A 187 -4.39 -8.56 -24.10
N ASP A 188 -5.63 -8.26 -24.49
CA ASP A 188 -6.10 -6.89 -24.58
C ASP A 188 -6.31 -6.24 -23.20
N GLU A 189 -6.56 -7.07 -22.17
CA GLU A 189 -6.75 -6.63 -20.77
C GLU A 189 -5.49 -6.07 -20.12
N GLY A 190 -4.31 -6.31 -20.68
CA GLY A 190 -3.03 -5.78 -20.16
C GLY A 190 -2.48 -4.57 -20.92
N ARG A 191 -3.27 -3.98 -21.81
CA ARG A 191 -2.88 -2.77 -22.55
C ARG A 191 -3.17 -1.52 -21.73
N GLY A 192 -2.34 -0.50 -21.93
CA GLY A 192 -2.47 0.78 -21.24
C GLY A 192 -1.71 0.81 -19.92
N LEU A 193 -1.91 1.91 -19.19
CA LEU A 193 -1.27 2.16 -17.91
C LEU A 193 -2.25 1.83 -16.79
N HIS A 194 -2.10 0.67 -16.18
CA HIS A 194 -2.97 0.25 -15.08
C HIS A 194 -2.58 0.96 -13.79
N ILE A 195 -3.58 1.49 -13.10
CA ILE A 195 -3.41 2.06 -11.76
C ILE A 195 -4.30 1.27 -10.81
N ARG A 196 -3.76 0.80 -9.69
CA ARG A 196 -4.54 0.09 -8.67
C ARG A 196 -4.24 0.63 -7.30
N LEU A 197 -5.26 0.71 -6.46
CA LEU A 197 -5.13 1.05 -5.05
C LEU A 197 -5.55 -0.15 -4.21
N PHE A 198 -4.67 -0.57 -3.32
CA PHE A 198 -4.89 -1.65 -2.36
C PHE A 198 -4.85 -1.10 -0.94
N LYS A 199 -5.60 -1.72 -0.03
CA LYS A 199 -5.49 -1.47 1.42
C LYS A 199 -4.84 -2.65 2.14
N THR A 200 -4.16 -2.35 3.24
CA THR A 200 -3.65 -3.31 4.21
C THR A 200 -2.78 -4.38 3.53
N VAL A 201 -1.69 -3.93 2.92
CA VAL A 201 -0.75 -4.80 2.19
C VAL A 201 0.41 -5.14 3.12
N PRO A 202 0.64 -6.42 3.47
CA PRO A 202 1.76 -6.80 4.32
C PRO A 202 3.09 -6.35 3.72
N LYS A 203 3.97 -5.76 4.53
CA LYS A 203 5.29 -5.30 4.06
C LYS A 203 6.11 -6.44 3.46
N LEU A 204 5.95 -7.65 4.01
CA LEU A 204 6.67 -8.85 3.59
C LEU A 204 5.91 -9.73 2.58
N ASP A 205 4.81 -9.26 1.99
CA ASP A 205 4.09 -10.00 0.93
C ASP A 205 3.68 -9.05 -0.22
N LEU A 206 4.50 -8.05 -0.56
CA LEU A 206 4.21 -7.09 -1.65
C LEU A 206 4.04 -7.77 -3.01
N GLU A 207 4.64 -8.93 -3.24
CA GLU A 207 4.49 -9.69 -4.47
C GLU A 207 3.03 -10.13 -4.71
N THR A 208 2.20 -10.21 -3.67
CA THR A 208 0.80 -10.64 -3.78
C THR A 208 -0.06 -9.69 -4.60
N ILE A 209 0.28 -8.38 -4.64
CA ILE A 209 -0.47 -7.39 -5.41
C ILE A 209 -0.13 -7.40 -6.91
N PHE A 210 0.88 -8.18 -7.33
CA PHE A 210 1.23 -8.26 -8.75
C PHE A 210 0.38 -9.29 -9.51
N PRO A 211 -0.16 -8.91 -10.68
CA PRO A 211 -1.00 -9.80 -11.48
C PRO A 211 -0.22 -10.92 -12.20
N ASN A 212 1.08 -10.74 -12.43
CA ASN A 212 1.91 -11.65 -13.22
C ASN A 212 2.78 -12.57 -12.35
N THR A 213 2.23 -13.11 -11.28
CA THR A 213 2.97 -13.99 -10.37
C THR A 213 2.88 -15.45 -10.77
N SER A 214 3.96 -16.20 -10.51
CA SER A 214 3.98 -17.67 -10.64
C SER A 214 4.21 -18.30 -9.26
N PRO A 215 3.37 -19.27 -8.85
CA PRO A 215 3.58 -19.98 -7.60
C PRO A 215 4.91 -20.74 -7.61
N MET A 216 5.76 -20.50 -6.61
CA MET A 216 7.00 -21.24 -6.42
C MET A 216 6.94 -22.02 -5.11
N MET A 217 7.34 -23.29 -5.12
CA MET A 217 7.44 -24.05 -3.87
C MET A 217 8.55 -23.45 -2.98
N ARG A 218 8.25 -23.18 -1.71
CA ARG A 218 9.26 -22.86 -0.70
C ARG A 218 10.26 -24.01 -0.56
N GLY A 219 11.51 -23.70 -0.18
CA GLY A 219 12.57 -24.70 -0.03
C GLY A 219 12.21 -25.83 0.92
N VAL A 220 11.51 -25.53 2.01
CA VAL A 220 11.02 -26.52 2.99
C VAL A 220 10.03 -27.52 2.38
N ASP A 221 9.13 -27.06 1.51
CA ASP A 221 8.13 -27.93 0.89
C ASP A 221 8.72 -28.74 -0.27
N LYS A 222 9.73 -28.20 -0.99
CA LYS A 222 10.57 -28.98 -1.91
C LYS A 222 11.23 -30.16 -1.18
N ILE A 223 11.70 -29.96 0.05
CA ILE A 223 12.29 -31.04 0.87
C ILE A 223 11.21 -32.00 1.39
N LYS A 224 10.08 -31.53 1.93
CA LYS A 224 8.99 -32.41 2.39
C LYS A 224 8.43 -33.30 1.28
N ILE A 225 8.40 -32.79 0.05
CA ILE A 225 7.97 -33.52 -1.14
C ILE A 225 9.11 -34.42 -1.67
N GLY A 226 10.31 -33.86 -1.80
CA GLY A 226 11.45 -34.51 -2.44
C GLY A 226 12.12 -35.60 -1.58
N ALA A 227 12.27 -35.38 -0.28
CA ALA A 227 12.97 -36.32 0.60
C ALA A 227 12.25 -37.68 0.69
N PRO A 228 10.91 -37.76 0.83
CA PRO A 228 10.20 -39.04 0.77
C PRO A 228 10.24 -39.71 -0.61
N LEU A 229 10.22 -38.95 -1.70
CA LEU A 229 10.37 -39.47 -3.06
C LEU A 229 11.75 -40.12 -3.25
N ILE A 230 12.82 -39.42 -2.85
CA ILE A 230 14.19 -39.94 -2.87
C ILE A 230 14.31 -41.15 -1.95
N GLY A 231 13.79 -41.08 -0.72
CA GLY A 231 13.80 -42.19 0.23
C GLY A 231 13.06 -43.42 -0.29
N GLY A 232 11.90 -43.23 -0.93
CA GLY A 232 11.12 -44.29 -1.56
C GLY A 232 11.87 -44.94 -2.73
N LEU A 233 12.46 -44.13 -3.61
CA LEU A 233 13.26 -44.62 -4.74
C LEU A 233 14.52 -45.36 -4.28
N VAL A 234 15.23 -44.84 -3.27
CA VAL A 234 16.41 -45.49 -2.67
C VAL A 234 16.01 -46.81 -2.03
N THR A 235 14.89 -46.86 -1.28
CA THR A 235 14.40 -48.09 -0.66
C THR A 235 14.07 -49.15 -1.72
N VAL A 236 13.44 -48.74 -2.83
CA VAL A 236 13.17 -49.64 -3.96
C VAL A 236 14.47 -50.09 -4.63
N ALA A 237 15.40 -49.19 -4.88
CA ALA A 237 16.69 -49.51 -5.49
C ALA A 237 17.55 -50.44 -4.61
N MET A 238 17.60 -50.24 -3.29
CA MET A 238 18.33 -51.14 -2.40
C MET A 238 17.68 -52.53 -2.31
N LYS A 239 16.35 -52.58 -2.20
CA LYS A 239 15.62 -53.83 -1.98
C LYS A 239 15.48 -54.66 -3.26
N PHE A 240 15.44 -54.02 -4.43
CA PHE A 240 15.16 -54.66 -5.72
C PHE A 240 16.22 -54.40 -6.79
N GLY A 241 17.19 -53.51 -6.56
CA GLY A 241 18.33 -53.28 -7.46
C GLY A 241 19.12 -54.56 -7.78
N PRO A 242 19.48 -55.39 -6.79
CA PRO A 242 20.14 -56.69 -7.05
C PRO A 242 19.30 -57.64 -7.93
N ILE A 243 17.97 -57.55 -7.84
CA ILE A 243 17.04 -58.34 -8.66
C ILE A 243 17.01 -57.81 -10.11
N LEU A 244 17.00 -56.48 -10.28
CA LEU A 244 16.93 -55.81 -11.59
C LEU A 244 18.22 -55.97 -12.42
N ILE A 245 19.39 -56.06 -11.77
CA ILE A 245 20.70 -56.26 -12.43
C ILE A 245 21.10 -57.73 -12.55
N GLY A 246 20.20 -58.67 -12.24
CA GLY A 246 20.42 -60.11 -12.39
C GLY A 246 21.34 -60.75 -11.34
N ALA A 247 21.64 -60.06 -10.23
CA ALA A 247 22.52 -60.56 -9.17
C ALA A 247 21.85 -61.57 -8.23
N SER A 248 20.52 -61.70 -8.26
CA SER A 248 19.77 -62.72 -7.51
C SER A 248 18.88 -63.54 -8.44
N ALA A 249 19.25 -64.80 -8.68
CA ALA A 249 18.46 -65.77 -9.44
C ALA A 249 17.32 -66.34 -8.58
N GLY A 250 16.28 -65.56 -8.37
CA GLY A 250 14.99 -66.02 -7.83
C GLY A 250 13.88 -65.71 -8.83
N SER A 251 12.89 -66.59 -8.95
CA SER A 251 11.69 -66.40 -9.79
C SER A 251 10.91 -65.18 -9.34
N THR A 252 11.34 -64.01 -9.80
CA THR A 252 10.72 -62.73 -9.48
C THR A 252 9.41 -62.70 -10.24
N SER A 253 8.30 -62.80 -9.53
CA SER A 253 6.99 -62.78 -10.17
C SER A 253 6.77 -61.41 -10.79
N LEU A 254 6.24 -61.37 -12.01
CA LEU A 254 5.85 -60.15 -12.70
C LEU A 254 4.90 -59.28 -11.83
N SER A 255 4.15 -59.93 -10.94
CA SER A 255 3.28 -59.30 -9.94
C SER A 255 4.03 -58.50 -8.87
N LEU A 256 5.25 -58.90 -8.47
CA LEU A 256 6.05 -58.17 -7.49
C LEU A 256 6.60 -56.88 -8.11
N ILE A 257 7.13 -56.96 -9.34
CA ILE A 257 7.59 -55.79 -10.11
C ILE A 257 6.40 -54.86 -10.38
N GLY A 258 5.27 -55.39 -10.84
CA GLY A 258 4.05 -54.63 -11.06
C GLY A 258 3.53 -53.93 -9.80
N GLY A 259 3.56 -54.60 -8.64
CA GLY A 259 3.16 -54.02 -7.35
C GLY A 259 4.06 -52.86 -6.89
N ILE A 260 5.38 -52.96 -7.11
CA ILE A 260 6.34 -51.89 -6.77
C ILE A 260 6.16 -50.69 -7.69
N CYS A 261 6.04 -50.92 -9.00
CA CYS A 261 5.78 -49.86 -9.96
C CYS A 261 4.44 -49.16 -9.67
N ALA A 262 3.40 -49.92 -9.31
CA ALA A 262 2.12 -49.36 -8.89
C ALA A 262 2.27 -48.51 -7.61
N ALA A 263 2.95 -49.00 -6.57
CA ALA A 263 3.14 -48.26 -5.33
C ALA A 263 3.93 -46.95 -5.54
N LEU A 264 5.02 -46.99 -6.30
CA LEU A 264 5.79 -45.80 -6.68
C LEU A 264 4.96 -44.84 -7.53
N GLY A 265 4.24 -45.34 -8.53
CA GLY A 265 3.37 -44.55 -9.39
C GLY A 265 2.27 -43.85 -8.59
N THR A 266 1.60 -44.55 -7.67
CA THR A 266 0.61 -43.97 -6.75
C THR A 266 1.24 -42.91 -5.85
N TYR A 267 2.47 -43.11 -5.37
CA TYR A 267 3.14 -42.13 -4.51
C TYR A 267 3.53 -40.85 -5.26
N VAL A 268 4.11 -40.99 -6.46
CA VAL A 268 4.41 -39.86 -7.35
C VAL A 268 3.13 -39.10 -7.69
N MET A 269 2.07 -39.82 -8.07
CA MET A 269 0.77 -39.23 -8.38
C MET A 269 0.17 -38.50 -7.17
N LYS A 270 0.19 -39.10 -5.98
CA LYS A 270 -0.29 -38.47 -4.73
C LYS A 270 0.48 -37.19 -4.41
N THR A 271 1.79 -37.21 -4.60
CA THR A 271 2.67 -36.07 -4.36
C THR A 271 2.39 -34.93 -5.33
N TRP A 272 2.23 -35.25 -6.61
CA TRP A 272 1.84 -34.28 -7.63
C TRP A 272 0.43 -33.70 -7.39
N MET A 273 -0.56 -34.53 -7.07
CA MET A 273 -1.91 -34.08 -6.72
C MET A 273 -1.91 -33.16 -5.48
N SER A 274 -1.09 -33.48 -4.47
CA SER A 274 -0.94 -32.62 -3.29
C SER A 274 -0.37 -31.26 -3.67
N TYR A 275 0.63 -31.21 -4.55
CA TYR A 275 1.19 -29.95 -5.04
C TYR A 275 0.15 -29.12 -5.80
N GLN A 276 -0.57 -29.73 -6.74
CA GLN A 276 -1.63 -29.03 -7.50
C GLN A 276 -2.67 -28.44 -6.55
N LYS A 277 -3.14 -29.22 -5.58
CA LYS A 277 -4.12 -28.78 -4.59
C LYS A 277 -3.63 -27.61 -3.73
N THR A 278 -2.37 -27.66 -3.28
CA THR A 278 -1.78 -26.55 -2.50
C THR A 278 -1.67 -25.29 -3.35
N ARG A 279 -1.24 -25.42 -4.61
CA ARG A 279 -1.14 -24.30 -5.56
C ARG A 279 -2.49 -23.65 -5.85
N GLU A 280 -3.52 -24.46 -6.13
CA GLU A 280 -4.88 -23.98 -6.38
C GLU A 280 -5.47 -23.26 -5.16
N LYS A 281 -5.27 -23.82 -3.96
CA LYS A 281 -5.71 -23.21 -2.71
C LYS A 281 -5.07 -21.83 -2.52
N TYR A 282 -3.77 -21.72 -2.79
CA TYR A 282 -3.04 -20.47 -2.66
C TYR A 282 -3.50 -19.44 -3.68
N GLN A 283 -3.62 -19.81 -4.97
CA GLN A 283 -4.16 -18.92 -6.00
C GLN A 283 -5.55 -18.41 -5.61
N THR A 284 -6.43 -19.29 -5.11
CA THR A 284 -7.75 -18.91 -4.62
C THR A 284 -7.67 -17.93 -3.45
N GLN A 285 -6.72 -18.11 -2.54
CA GLN A 285 -6.53 -17.24 -1.39
C GLN A 285 -6.03 -15.86 -1.81
N VAL A 286 -5.02 -15.77 -2.68
CA VAL A 286 -4.51 -14.51 -3.23
C VAL A 286 -5.61 -13.79 -4.01
N SER A 287 -6.36 -14.47 -4.87
CA SER A 287 -7.47 -13.84 -5.60
C SER A 287 -8.55 -13.28 -4.65
N LYS A 288 -8.88 -13.99 -3.57
CA LYS A 288 -9.82 -13.47 -2.55
C LYS A 288 -9.24 -12.26 -1.82
N ASP A 289 -7.97 -12.34 -1.43
CA ASP A 289 -7.29 -11.26 -0.73
C ASP A 289 -7.26 -9.99 -1.58
N LEU A 290 -6.83 -10.11 -2.85
CA LEU A 290 -6.84 -9.01 -3.82
C LEU A 290 -8.25 -8.44 -4.06
N TYR A 291 -9.27 -9.29 -4.10
CA TYR A 291 -10.65 -8.83 -4.26
C TYR A 291 -11.11 -7.96 -3.08
N PHE A 292 -10.80 -8.34 -1.84
CA PHE A 292 -11.22 -7.59 -0.65
C PHE A 292 -10.31 -6.43 -0.28
N LYS A 293 -9.04 -6.48 -0.72
CA LYS A 293 -8.06 -5.41 -0.49
C LYS A 293 -8.02 -4.38 -1.62
N GLY A 294 -8.46 -4.71 -2.83
CA GLY A 294 -8.61 -3.74 -3.92
C GLY A 294 -9.65 -2.67 -3.56
N GLN A 295 -9.23 -1.41 -3.54
CA GLN A 295 -10.09 -0.26 -3.25
C GLN A 295 -10.57 0.45 -4.52
N ALA A 296 -9.67 0.66 -5.49
CA ALA A 296 -9.97 1.38 -6.72
C ALA A 296 -9.07 0.92 -7.87
N ASN A 297 -9.54 1.11 -9.10
CA ASN A 297 -8.80 0.81 -10.34
C ASN A 297 -8.84 2.04 -11.27
N ASN A 298 -7.74 2.23 -12.01
CA ASN A 298 -7.58 3.19 -13.10
C ASN A 298 -8.04 4.61 -12.71
N ALA A 299 -8.91 5.25 -13.48
CA ALA A 299 -9.37 6.61 -13.20
C ALA A 299 -9.99 6.80 -11.80
N ALA A 300 -10.56 5.75 -11.21
CA ALA A 300 -11.10 5.82 -9.84
C ALA A 300 -10.00 6.04 -8.79
N VAL A 301 -8.77 5.55 -9.03
CA VAL A 301 -7.62 5.77 -8.15
C VAL A 301 -7.27 7.25 -8.09
N LEU A 302 -7.34 7.98 -9.21
CA LEU A 302 -7.05 9.42 -9.25
C LEU A 302 -7.99 10.22 -8.34
N ASN A 303 -9.27 9.87 -8.32
CA ASN A 303 -10.23 10.51 -7.42
C ASN A 303 -9.90 10.21 -5.95
N MET A 304 -9.50 8.96 -5.65
CA MET A 304 -9.17 8.55 -4.28
C MET A 304 -7.88 9.19 -3.76
N ILE A 305 -6.86 9.38 -4.61
CA ILE A 305 -5.62 10.08 -4.23
C ILE A 305 -5.95 11.50 -3.80
N VAL A 306 -6.74 12.21 -4.60
CA VAL A 306 -7.10 13.61 -4.32
C VAL A 306 -7.97 13.72 -3.07
N ASP A 307 -8.93 12.81 -2.88
CA ASP A 307 -9.77 12.75 -1.68
C ASP A 307 -8.93 12.48 -0.41
N LEU A 308 -7.99 11.54 -0.46
CA LEU A 308 -7.09 11.24 0.66
C LEU A 308 -6.14 12.40 1.00
N GLY A 309 -5.64 13.10 -0.02
CA GLY A 309 -4.82 14.31 0.16
C GLY A 309 -5.63 15.43 0.81
N GLU A 310 -6.81 15.77 0.26
CA GLU A 310 -7.73 16.75 0.85
C GLU A 310 -8.06 16.42 2.32
N GLU A 311 -8.20 15.14 2.65
CA GLU A 311 -8.45 14.73 4.03
C GLU A 311 -7.28 15.06 4.98
N GLN A 312 -6.01 14.89 4.57
CA GLN A 312 -4.84 15.27 5.38
C GLN A 312 -4.75 16.78 5.56
N GLU A 313 -4.78 17.50 4.44
CA GLU A 313 -4.73 18.97 4.37
C GLU A 313 -5.66 19.64 5.38
N VAL A 314 -6.92 19.20 5.41
CA VAL A 314 -7.92 19.78 6.30
C VAL A 314 -7.66 19.38 7.76
N LYS A 315 -7.21 18.15 8.04
CA LYS A 315 -6.89 17.73 9.41
C LYS A 315 -5.76 18.55 9.98
N GLU A 316 -4.68 18.70 9.24
CA GLU A 316 -3.49 19.45 9.64
C GLU A 316 -3.80 20.92 9.89
N ALA A 317 -4.42 21.59 8.91
CA ALA A 317 -4.81 22.99 9.04
C ALA A 317 -5.77 23.20 10.23
N LEU A 318 -6.75 22.29 10.42
CA LEU A 318 -7.70 22.40 11.52
C LEU A 318 -7.06 22.17 12.89
N LEU A 319 -6.14 21.20 13.01
CA LEU A 319 -5.41 20.94 14.25
C LEU A 319 -4.56 22.16 14.61
N ALA A 320 -3.69 22.62 13.70
CA ALA A 320 -2.86 23.81 13.91
C ALA A 320 -3.70 25.04 14.30
N TYR A 321 -4.78 25.31 13.56
CA TYR A 321 -5.68 26.42 13.87
C TYR A 321 -6.34 26.30 15.25
N THR A 322 -6.84 25.11 15.61
CA THR A 322 -7.59 24.92 16.85
C THR A 322 -6.68 25.02 18.08
N PHE A 323 -5.49 24.43 18.03
CA PHE A 323 -4.53 24.53 19.14
C PHE A 323 -4.07 25.98 19.35
N LEU A 324 -3.71 26.69 18.28
CA LEU A 324 -3.35 28.10 18.37
C LEU A 324 -4.51 28.99 18.86
N LEU A 325 -5.76 28.62 18.55
CA LEU A 325 -6.94 29.37 19.00
C LEU A 325 -7.24 29.16 20.48
N VAL A 326 -7.10 27.94 21.00
CA VAL A 326 -7.54 27.57 22.35
C VAL A 326 -6.44 27.78 23.39
N GLU A 327 -5.19 27.53 23.02
CA GLU A 327 -4.03 27.57 23.91
C GLU A 327 -3.18 28.84 23.68
N GLN A 328 -3.84 29.98 23.46
CA GLN A 328 -3.19 31.28 23.16
C GLN A 328 -2.19 31.72 24.25
N ASP A 329 -2.42 31.33 25.50
CA ASP A 329 -1.55 31.66 26.63
C ASP A 329 -0.18 30.95 26.60
N LYS A 330 -0.04 29.90 25.76
CA LYS A 330 1.18 29.07 25.71
C LYS A 330 2.29 29.64 24.83
N GLY A 331 1.95 30.59 23.95
CA GLY A 331 2.91 31.25 23.05
C GLY A 331 3.70 30.25 22.21
N TYR A 332 3.01 29.48 21.38
CA TYR A 332 3.64 28.47 20.54
C TYR A 332 4.50 29.10 19.44
N ASN A 333 5.68 28.53 19.22
CA ASN A 333 6.38 28.59 17.93
C ASN A 333 6.06 27.30 17.15
N GLU A 334 6.61 27.16 15.96
CA GLU A 334 6.39 26.00 15.09
C GLU A 334 6.72 24.67 15.78
N GLU A 335 7.95 24.52 16.27
CA GLU A 335 8.45 23.31 16.97
C GLU A 335 7.57 22.92 18.18
N ARG A 336 7.21 23.88 19.04
CA ARG A 336 6.38 23.58 20.22
C ARG A 336 4.92 23.27 19.86
N LEU A 337 4.42 23.80 18.75
CA LEU A 337 3.08 23.47 18.26
C LEU A 337 3.05 22.05 17.71
N ASP A 338 4.12 21.68 16.99
CA ASP A 338 4.33 20.35 16.44
C ASP A 338 4.29 19.28 17.52
N GLU A 339 5.23 19.35 18.48
CA GLU A 339 5.33 18.44 19.63
C GLU A 339 3.98 18.31 20.36
N ARG A 340 3.27 19.44 20.52
CA ARG A 340 1.99 19.50 21.22
C ARG A 340 0.88 18.74 20.48
N ILE A 341 0.84 18.83 19.15
CA ILE A 341 -0.14 18.16 18.30
C ILE A 341 0.17 16.66 18.20
N GLU A 342 1.45 16.31 18.04
CA GLU A 342 1.91 14.91 18.04
C GLU A 342 1.59 14.21 19.36
N GLU A 343 1.89 14.84 20.49
CA GLU A 343 1.57 14.29 21.82
C GLU A 343 0.05 14.10 21.97
N TRP A 344 -0.75 15.01 21.44
CA TRP A 344 -2.21 14.85 21.42
C TRP A 344 -2.71 13.71 20.53
N LEU A 345 -2.11 13.53 19.34
CA LEU A 345 -2.44 12.43 18.42
C LEU A 345 -2.10 11.07 19.05
N LEU A 346 -0.97 11.00 19.75
CA LEU A 346 -0.55 9.83 20.50
C LEU A 346 -1.50 9.54 21.66
N ASP A 347 -1.80 10.51 22.51
CA ASP A 347 -2.66 10.31 23.68
C ASP A 347 -4.11 10.00 23.30
N THR A 348 -4.63 10.63 22.24
CA THR A 348 -6.05 10.54 21.85
C THR A 348 -6.34 9.32 20.98
N PHE A 349 -5.42 9.00 20.06
CA PHE A 349 -5.65 7.96 19.05
C PHE A 349 -4.63 6.83 19.09
N ASN A 350 -3.63 6.89 19.97
CA ASN A 350 -2.50 5.96 20.02
C ASN A 350 -1.79 5.88 18.66
N ARG A 351 -1.55 7.05 18.07
CA ARG A 351 -0.85 7.23 16.79
C ARG A 351 0.39 8.08 16.99
N ASP A 352 1.54 7.46 16.78
CA ASP A 352 2.84 8.12 16.76
C ASP A 352 3.09 8.63 15.34
N ILE A 353 3.00 9.95 15.16
CA ILE A 353 2.95 10.66 13.88
C ILE A 353 3.99 11.77 13.91
N ASP A 354 4.71 11.97 12.81
CA ASP A 354 5.51 13.18 12.54
C ASP A 354 4.57 14.21 11.91
N PHE A 355 4.15 15.24 12.65
CA PHE A 355 3.09 16.14 12.16
C PHE A 355 3.64 17.18 11.17
N GLU A 356 2.96 17.42 10.04
CA GLU A 356 3.38 18.42 9.06
C GLU A 356 2.97 19.84 9.47
N VAL A 357 3.52 20.31 10.60
CA VAL A 357 3.19 21.63 11.15
C VAL A 357 3.55 22.77 10.20
N ASP A 358 4.68 22.67 9.50
CA ASP A 358 5.23 23.72 8.67
C ASP A 358 4.28 23.99 7.49
N ASP A 359 3.75 22.91 6.90
CA ASP A 359 2.82 23.00 5.81
C ASP A 359 1.44 23.49 6.26
N ALA A 360 0.94 22.99 7.39
CA ALA A 360 -0.28 23.48 8.01
C ALA A 360 -0.22 25.00 8.27
N LEU A 361 0.88 25.49 8.84
CA LEU A 361 1.08 26.91 9.14
C LEU A 361 1.24 27.74 7.87
N ARG A 362 1.96 27.24 6.85
CA ARG A 362 2.08 27.87 5.53
C ARG A 362 0.70 28.12 4.92
N LYS A 363 -0.15 27.09 4.88
CA LYS A 363 -1.53 27.16 4.37
C LYS A 363 -2.38 28.19 5.12
N LEU A 364 -2.38 28.12 6.46
CA LEU A 364 -3.11 29.08 7.29
C LEU A 364 -2.63 30.52 7.09
N LYS A 365 -1.33 30.73 6.84
CA LYS A 365 -0.73 32.04 6.55
C LYS A 365 -1.14 32.56 5.18
N GLU A 366 -1.13 31.72 4.15
CA GLU A 366 -1.59 32.06 2.79
C GLU A 366 -3.06 32.47 2.79
N MET A 367 -3.89 31.80 3.60
CA MET A 367 -5.28 32.17 3.84
C MET A 367 -5.47 33.38 4.77
N LYS A 368 -4.39 34.01 5.25
CA LYS A 368 -4.39 35.15 6.19
C LYS A 368 -5.05 34.86 7.55
N LEU A 369 -5.14 33.59 7.93
CA LEU A 369 -5.66 33.14 9.23
C LEU A 369 -4.57 33.12 10.32
N LEU A 370 -3.31 32.98 9.93
CA LEU A 370 -2.15 32.94 10.82
C LEU A 370 -1.36 34.26 10.81
N HIS A 371 -0.88 34.67 11.99
CA HIS A 371 0.01 35.80 12.21
C HIS A 371 1.20 35.40 13.09
N SER A 372 2.41 35.73 12.62
CA SER A 372 3.63 35.60 13.41
C SER A 372 3.91 36.92 14.14
N MET A 373 4.09 36.85 15.45
CA MET A 373 4.46 37.98 16.30
C MET A 373 5.96 38.28 16.18
N GLU A 374 6.38 39.48 16.62
CA GLU A 374 7.80 39.89 16.59
C GLU A 374 8.74 39.01 17.42
N ASP A 375 8.21 38.34 18.45
CA ASP A 375 8.94 37.43 19.33
C ASP A 375 9.02 35.99 18.81
N GLY A 376 8.50 35.73 17.61
CA GLY A 376 8.47 34.41 16.98
C GLY A 376 7.28 33.54 17.40
N THR A 377 6.37 34.03 18.24
CA THR A 377 5.15 33.31 18.59
C THR A 377 4.10 33.37 17.49
N LEU A 378 3.30 32.32 17.40
CA LEU A 378 2.26 32.13 16.41
C LEU A 378 0.89 32.43 17.04
N SER A 379 0.03 33.08 16.26
CA SER A 379 -1.34 33.38 16.65
C SER A 379 -2.27 33.26 15.46
N VAL A 380 -3.51 32.86 15.71
CA VAL A 380 -4.55 32.81 14.68
C VAL A 380 -5.61 33.87 14.90
N THR A 381 -6.32 34.24 13.82
CA THR A 381 -7.47 35.12 13.91
C THR A 381 -8.59 34.51 14.74
N SER A 382 -9.42 35.35 15.38
CA SER A 382 -10.62 34.89 16.07
C SER A 382 -11.57 34.20 15.10
N VAL A 383 -12.40 33.28 15.59
CA VAL A 383 -13.34 32.51 14.76
C VAL A 383 -14.23 33.39 13.88
N GLU A 384 -14.76 34.49 14.42
CA GLU A 384 -15.56 35.45 13.65
C GLU A 384 -14.77 36.05 12.49
N LYS A 385 -13.54 36.52 12.75
CA LYS A 385 -12.68 37.12 11.73
C LYS A 385 -12.23 36.08 10.70
N SER A 386 -11.90 34.88 11.13
CA SER A 386 -11.55 33.76 10.26
C SER A 386 -12.68 33.43 9.30
N LEU A 387 -13.92 33.37 9.78
CA LEU A 387 -15.09 33.14 8.93
C LEU A 387 -15.26 34.25 7.89
N SER A 388 -15.11 35.52 8.28
CA SER A 388 -15.17 36.63 7.32
C SER A 388 -14.06 36.55 6.26
N ILE A 389 -12.83 36.17 6.65
CA ILE A 389 -11.71 36.01 5.71
C ILE A 389 -11.98 34.85 4.75
N LEU A 390 -12.49 33.72 5.24
CA LEU A 390 -12.77 32.54 4.43
C LEU A 390 -13.96 32.76 3.47
N ASP A 391 -14.97 33.50 3.91
CA ASP A 391 -16.11 33.92 3.07
C ASP A 391 -15.64 34.85 1.94
N GLU A 392 -14.85 35.87 2.27
CA GLU A 392 -14.22 36.75 1.27
C GLU A 392 -13.30 35.97 0.33
N TYR A 393 -12.52 35.02 0.85
CA TYR A 393 -11.69 34.14 0.02
C TYR A 393 -12.53 33.37 -0.98
N TRP A 394 -13.63 32.75 -0.53
CA TRP A 394 -14.54 31.97 -1.36
C TRP A 394 -15.22 32.82 -2.44
N ASP A 395 -15.73 33.99 -2.07
CA ASP A 395 -16.40 34.91 -2.99
C ASP A 395 -15.47 35.43 -4.09
N ASN A 396 -14.17 35.54 -3.82
CA ASN A 396 -13.16 35.99 -4.77
C ASN A 396 -12.43 34.84 -5.49
N ILE A 397 -12.92 33.59 -5.43
CA ILE A 397 -12.36 32.49 -6.22
C ILE A 397 -12.50 32.77 -7.72
N TYR A 398 -13.54 33.49 -8.13
CA TYR A 398 -13.78 33.85 -9.53
C TYR A 398 -14.00 35.35 -9.71
N ASP A 399 -13.27 35.93 -10.68
CA ASP A 399 -13.33 37.36 -11.02
C ASP A 399 -14.22 37.67 -12.26
N TYR A 400 -15.25 36.86 -12.54
CA TYR A 400 -16.07 37.03 -13.76
C TYR A 400 -17.20 38.07 -13.65
#